data_AF-A0A3B9Y3X8-F1
#
_entry.id   AF-A0A3B9Y3X8-F1
#
_cell.length_a   1.000
_cell.length_b   1.000
_cell.length_c   1.000
_cell.angle_alpha   90.00
_cell.angle_beta   90.00
_cell.angle_gamma   90.00
#
_symmetry.space_group_name_H-M   'P 1'
#
loop_
_entity.id
_entity.type
_entity.pdbx_description
1 polymer ?
#
loop_
_entity_poly.entity_id
_entity_poly.type
_entity_poly.pdbx_seq_one_letter_code
_entity_poly.pdbx_strand_id
1 'polypeptide(L)'
;MSSNSPTPFKDNGRGPRTIYPIILIPLLAIVLITGTLTLYLQNFVHAAPANTLVPLAGTVPSSAIAHSKLNGPADPHQTIDLTIGLRLRNAAALNSYLQDITRPKSVNYHHYLTAAQIQGAFSPSV
;
A
#
# COMPACT_ATOMS: atom_id res chain seq x y z
N MET A 1 78.93 5.49 -59.80
CA MET A 1 78.87 4.87 -58.45
C MET A 1 77.69 5.48 -57.70
N SER A 2 76.88 4.84 -56.88
CA SER A 2 76.69 3.43 -56.48
C SER A 2 75.63 3.46 -55.36
N SER A 3 74.53 2.68 -55.47
CA SER A 3 73.77 1.97 -54.39
C SER A 3 73.22 2.78 -53.17
N ASN A 4 72.11 2.56 -52.46
CA ASN A 4 71.17 1.45 -52.16
C ASN A 4 70.06 2.08 -51.26
N SER A 5 68.75 1.85 -51.43
CA SER A 5 67.87 0.85 -50.73
C SER A 5 67.36 1.27 -49.32
N PRO A 6 66.38 0.56 -48.70
CA PRO A 6 64.92 0.73 -48.82
C PRO A 6 64.21 1.17 -47.51
N THR A 7 62.93 1.54 -47.59
CA THR A 7 62.04 1.95 -46.48
C THR A 7 61.67 0.79 -45.52
N PRO A 8 61.59 1.02 -44.19
CA PRO A 8 60.99 0.05 -43.28
C PRO A 8 59.46 0.23 -43.19
N PHE A 9 58.72 -0.83 -43.53
CA PHE A 9 57.30 -0.98 -43.21
C PHE A 9 57.17 -1.31 -41.71
N LYS A 10 56.47 -0.45 -40.97
CA LYS A 10 56.23 -0.59 -39.54
C LYS A 10 54.96 -1.43 -39.33
N ASP A 11 55.16 -2.72 -39.07
CA ASP A 11 54.10 -3.63 -38.66
C ASP A 11 53.65 -3.31 -37.23
N ASN A 12 52.40 -2.88 -37.08
CA ASN A 12 51.83 -2.53 -35.79
C ASN A 12 51.10 -3.76 -35.24
N GLY A 13 51.81 -4.49 -34.36
CA GLY A 13 51.32 -5.66 -33.66
C GLY A 13 49.97 -5.42 -32.97
N ARG A 14 49.02 -6.32 -33.27
CA ARG A 14 47.67 -6.36 -32.75
C ARG A 14 47.71 -6.89 -31.29
N GLY A 15 47.42 -6.04 -30.31
CA GLY A 15 47.44 -6.40 -28.88
C GLY A 15 46.36 -7.42 -28.46
N PRO A 16 46.59 -8.20 -27.38
CA PRO A 16 45.73 -9.32 -26.97
C PRO A 16 44.40 -8.83 -26.38
N ARG A 17 43.30 -9.49 -26.78
CA ARG A 17 41.94 -9.13 -26.40
C ARG A 17 41.66 -9.45 -24.93
N THR A 18 41.39 -8.43 -24.14
CA THR A 18 41.01 -8.52 -22.72
C THR A 18 39.62 -9.17 -22.61
N ILE A 19 39.57 -10.43 -22.16
CA ILE A 19 38.33 -11.25 -22.01
C ILE A 19 37.58 -10.95 -20.68
N TYR A 20 38.24 -10.24 -19.76
CA TYR A 20 37.69 -9.88 -18.43
C TYR A 20 36.38 -9.07 -18.41
N PRO A 21 36.08 -8.10 -19.32
CA PRO A 21 34.82 -7.36 -19.24
C PRO A 21 33.60 -8.21 -19.63
N ILE A 22 33.79 -9.31 -20.38
CA ILE A 22 32.68 -10.16 -20.86
C ILE A 22 32.08 -10.99 -19.72
N ILE A 23 32.87 -11.31 -18.68
CA ILE A 23 32.41 -12.14 -17.54
C ILE A 23 32.01 -11.26 -16.34
N LEU A 24 32.65 -10.11 -16.16
CA LEU A 24 32.37 -9.19 -15.04
C LEU A 24 31.00 -8.51 -15.17
N ILE A 25 30.62 -8.13 -16.40
CA ILE A 25 29.33 -7.46 -16.68
C ILE A 25 28.11 -8.34 -16.36
N PRO A 26 28.00 -9.61 -16.83
CA PRO A 26 26.85 -10.45 -16.50
C PRO A 26 26.77 -10.78 -15.02
N LEU A 27 27.92 -10.95 -14.35
CA LEU A 27 27.96 -11.23 -12.91
C LEU A 27 27.46 -10.02 -12.09
N LEU A 28 27.86 -8.81 -12.45
CA LEU A 28 27.33 -7.57 -11.86
C LEU A 28 25.82 -7.44 -12.11
N ALA A 29 25.35 -7.74 -13.32
CA ALA A 29 23.94 -7.67 -13.68
C ALA A 29 23.09 -8.63 -12.84
N ILE A 30 23.55 -9.87 -12.62
CA ILE A 30 22.84 -10.85 -11.78
C ILE A 30 22.71 -10.36 -10.33
N VAL A 31 23.77 -9.77 -9.76
CA VAL A 31 23.73 -9.21 -8.40
C VAL A 31 22.73 -8.06 -8.31
N LEU A 32 22.71 -7.17 -9.30
CA LEU A 32 21.76 -6.05 -9.35
C LEU A 32 20.30 -6.52 -9.50
N ILE A 33 20.04 -7.51 -10.36
CA ILE A 33 18.70 -8.08 -10.56
C ILE A 33 18.21 -8.76 -9.28
N THR A 34 19.07 -9.53 -8.62
CA THR A 34 18.69 -10.24 -7.39
C THR A 34 18.41 -9.26 -6.24
N GLY A 35 19.23 -8.23 -6.08
CA GLY A 35 19.04 -7.19 -5.07
C GLY A 35 17.76 -6.39 -5.30
N THR A 36 17.52 -5.95 -6.54
CA THR A 36 16.30 -5.20 -6.90
C THR A 36 15.04 -6.04 -6.78
N LEU A 37 15.08 -7.32 -7.19
CA LEU A 37 13.96 -8.25 -7.03
C LEU A 37 13.62 -8.48 -5.56
N THR A 38 14.63 -8.62 -4.70
CA THR A 38 14.42 -8.81 -3.25
C THR A 38 13.79 -7.57 -2.62
N LEU A 39 14.25 -6.37 -2.96
CA LEU A 39 13.66 -5.10 -2.52
C LEU A 39 12.23 -4.92 -3.05
N TYR A 40 11.96 -5.31 -4.29
CA TYR A 40 10.63 -5.25 -4.88
C TYR A 40 9.63 -6.19 -4.18
N LEU A 41 10.07 -7.39 -3.82
CA LEU A 41 9.23 -8.39 -3.16
C LEU A 41 8.96 -8.11 -1.68
N GLN A 42 9.81 -7.33 -1.00
CA GLN A 42 9.59 -6.96 0.42
C GLN A 42 8.25 -6.23 0.65
N ASN A 43 7.79 -5.42 -0.31
CA ASN A 43 6.50 -4.73 -0.22
C ASN A 43 5.29 -5.68 -0.22
N PHE A 44 5.47 -6.95 -0.64
CA PHE A 44 4.39 -7.94 -0.70
C PHE A 44 4.40 -8.90 0.50
N VAL A 45 5.41 -8.83 1.39
CA VAL A 45 5.57 -9.73 2.54
C VAL A 45 5.39 -8.95 3.85
N HIS A 46 4.18 -8.43 4.04
CA HIS A 46 3.73 -7.94 5.34
C HIS A 46 2.45 -8.68 5.71
N ALA A 47 2.59 -9.91 6.21
CA ALA A 47 1.50 -10.52 6.95
C ALA A 47 1.29 -9.68 8.22
N ALA A 48 0.14 -9.01 8.34
CA ALA A 48 -0.20 -8.30 9.55
C ALA A 48 -0.21 -9.30 10.73
N PRO A 49 0.40 -8.97 11.89
CA PRO A 49 0.33 -9.83 13.06
C PRO A 49 -1.14 -9.97 13.49
N ALA A 50 -1.73 -11.13 13.23
CA ALA A 50 -3.15 -11.42 13.44
C ALA A 50 -3.59 -11.44 14.92
N ASN A 51 -2.67 -11.21 15.87
CA ASN A 51 -2.89 -11.37 17.30
C ASN A 51 -2.74 -10.07 18.12
N THR A 52 -2.73 -8.90 17.47
CA THR A 52 -2.65 -7.64 18.20
C THR A 52 -4.06 -7.15 18.54
N LEU A 53 -4.39 -7.08 19.84
CA LEU A 53 -5.62 -6.45 20.29
C LEU A 53 -5.58 -4.97 19.93
N VAL A 54 -6.55 -4.52 19.11
CA VAL A 54 -6.70 -3.11 18.75
C VAL A 54 -7.74 -2.49 19.70
N PRO A 55 -7.38 -1.46 20.48
CA PRO A 55 -8.35 -0.79 21.35
C PRO A 55 -9.37 -0.02 20.50
N LEU A 56 -10.66 -0.28 20.73
CA LEU A 56 -11.74 0.54 20.15
C LEU A 56 -11.92 1.78 21.04
N ALA A 57 -11.37 2.90 20.58
CA ALA A 57 -11.51 4.18 21.28
C ALA A 57 -12.98 4.63 21.30
N GLY A 58 -13.45 5.13 22.45
CA GLY A 58 -14.80 5.70 22.60
C GLY A 58 -15.93 4.67 22.74
N THR A 59 -15.64 3.37 22.85
CA THR A 59 -16.67 2.33 23.03
C THR A 59 -17.34 2.36 24.40
N VAL A 60 -16.63 2.79 25.45
CA VAL A 60 -17.20 2.89 26.79
C VAL A 60 -17.48 4.36 27.11
N PRO A 61 -18.77 4.78 27.17
CA PRO A 61 -19.11 6.16 27.48
C PRO A 61 -18.78 6.47 28.94
N SER A 62 -17.74 7.28 29.16
CA SER A 62 -17.29 7.70 30.49
C SER A 62 -18.39 8.33 31.34
N SER A 63 -19.34 9.02 30.72
CA SER A 63 -20.51 9.62 31.38
C SER A 63 -21.49 8.59 31.95
N ALA A 64 -21.68 7.46 31.27
CA ALA A 64 -22.59 6.41 31.72
C ALA A 64 -22.00 5.64 32.91
N ILE A 65 -20.68 5.44 32.92
CA ILE A 65 -19.98 4.78 34.03
C ILE A 65 -19.73 5.72 35.22
N ALA A 66 -19.61 7.03 35.01
CA ALA A 66 -19.29 7.99 36.07
C ALA A 66 -20.28 7.97 37.26
N HIS A 67 -21.54 7.63 37.01
CA HIS A 67 -22.60 7.56 38.02
C HIS A 67 -22.96 6.11 38.39
N SER A 68 -22.20 5.13 37.92
CA SER A 68 -22.47 3.71 38.15
C SER A 68 -21.61 3.16 39.28
N LYS A 69 -22.09 2.10 39.95
CA LYS A 69 -21.32 1.32 40.90
C LYS A 69 -21.16 -0.10 40.36
N LEU A 70 -19.96 -0.66 40.51
CA LEU A 70 -19.69 -2.04 40.13
C LEU A 70 -20.32 -2.97 41.16
N ASN A 71 -21.33 -3.74 40.75
CA ASN A 71 -22.08 -4.63 41.64
C ASN A 71 -21.51 -6.06 41.69
N GLY A 72 -20.54 -6.37 40.83
CA GLY A 72 -19.92 -7.69 40.71
C GLY A 72 -19.81 -8.15 39.26
N PRO A 73 -19.19 -9.31 39.01
CA PRO A 73 -19.12 -9.91 37.68
C PRO A 73 -20.52 -10.26 37.15
N ALA A 74 -20.73 -10.09 35.85
CA ALA A 74 -21.93 -10.60 35.18
C ALA A 74 -21.92 -12.14 35.17
N ASP A 75 -23.11 -12.75 35.13
CA ASP A 75 -23.26 -14.19 35.02
C ASP A 75 -22.65 -14.68 33.68
N PRO A 76 -21.69 -15.62 33.68
CA PRO A 76 -21.09 -16.17 32.46
C PRO A 76 -22.09 -16.84 31.51
N HIS A 77 -23.26 -17.26 32.01
CA HIS A 77 -24.31 -17.92 31.24
C HIS A 77 -25.39 -16.95 30.73
N GLN A 78 -25.26 -15.66 31.02
CA GLN A 78 -26.19 -14.65 30.55
C GLN A 78 -25.90 -14.30 29.08
N THR A 79 -26.91 -14.49 28.21
CA THR A 79 -26.84 -14.01 26.82
C THR A 79 -26.87 -12.49 26.79
N ILE A 80 -25.97 -11.90 26.01
CA ILE A 80 -25.87 -10.44 25.80
C ILE A 80 -26.05 -10.16 24.32
N ASP A 81 -26.99 -9.29 23.99
CA ASP A 81 -27.16 -8.78 22.64
C ASP A 81 -26.19 -7.60 22.40
N LEU A 82 -25.27 -7.78 21.44
CA LEU A 82 -24.28 -6.76 21.09
C LEU A 82 -24.52 -6.26 19.67
N THR A 83 -24.68 -4.94 19.53
CA THR A 83 -24.73 -4.27 18.23
C THR A 83 -23.37 -3.69 17.88
N ILE A 84 -22.84 -4.04 16.71
CA ILE A 84 -21.55 -3.56 16.23
C ILE A 84 -21.79 -2.57 15.08
N GLY A 85 -21.46 -1.30 15.32
CA GLY A 85 -21.47 -0.27 14.29
C GLY A 85 -20.22 -0.34 13.42
N LEU A 86 -20.38 -0.59 12.12
CA LEU A 86 -19.27 -0.63 11.16
C LEU A 86 -19.05 0.74 10.50
N ARG A 87 -17.80 1.00 10.12
CA ARG A 87 -17.46 2.22 9.38
C ARG A 87 -17.94 2.11 7.93
N LEU A 88 -18.50 3.21 7.41
CA LEU A 88 -18.87 3.32 6.00
C LEU A 88 -17.61 3.30 5.13
N ARG A 89 -17.67 2.64 3.97
CA ARG A 89 -16.54 2.55 3.03
C ARG A 89 -16.09 3.91 2.51
N ASN A 90 -17.05 4.78 2.17
CA ASN A 90 -16.83 6.02 1.43
C ASN A 90 -17.37 7.25 2.17
N ALA A 91 -17.16 7.33 3.48
CA ALA A 91 -17.71 8.41 4.32
C ALA A 91 -17.36 9.82 3.82
N ALA A 92 -16.14 10.01 3.29
CA ALA A 92 -15.72 11.30 2.73
C ALA A 92 -16.50 11.67 1.47
N ALA A 93 -16.72 10.70 0.56
CA ALA A 93 -17.49 10.94 -0.66
C ALA A 93 -18.98 11.20 -0.36
N LEU A 94 -19.54 10.53 0.67
CA LEU A 94 -20.89 10.83 1.14
C LEU A 94 -20.98 12.27 1.65
N ASN A 95 -20.00 12.73 2.44
CA ASN A 95 -19.97 14.10 2.93
C ASN A 95 -19.86 15.12 1.79
N SER A 96 -18.99 14.88 0.80
CA SER A 96 -18.88 15.73 -0.39
C SER A 96 -20.20 15.78 -1.18
N TYR A 97 -20.86 14.63 -1.33
CA TYR A 97 -22.16 14.55 -2.00
C TYR A 97 -23.23 15.34 -1.26
N LEU A 98 -23.28 15.25 0.07
CA LEU A 98 -24.20 16.05 0.89
C LEU A 98 -23.97 17.57 0.71
N GLN A 99 -22.74 18.00 0.50
CA GLN A 99 -22.44 19.40 0.18
C GLN A 99 -22.82 19.78 -1.26
N ASP A 100 -22.76 18.83 -2.20
CA ASP A 100 -23.17 19.06 -3.58
C ASP A 100 -24.68 19.24 -3.70
N ILE A 101 -25.49 18.41 -3.04
CA ILE A 101 -26.95 18.47 -3.15
C ILE A 101 -27.55 19.76 -2.59
N THR A 102 -26.85 20.44 -1.67
CA THR A 102 -27.26 21.72 -1.08
C THR A 102 -26.77 22.93 -1.86
N ARG A 103 -25.81 22.76 -2.80
CA ARG A 103 -25.22 23.87 -3.55
C ARG A 103 -26.01 24.13 -4.84
N PRO A 104 -26.59 25.32 -5.03
CA PRO A 104 -27.41 25.63 -6.22
C PRO A 104 -26.67 25.52 -7.56
N LYS A 105 -25.34 25.68 -7.54
CA LYS A 105 -24.48 25.58 -8.74
C LYS A 105 -23.96 24.15 -8.99
N SER A 106 -24.30 23.18 -8.13
CA SER A 106 -23.89 21.80 -8.32
C SER A 106 -24.82 21.10 -9.30
N VAL A 107 -24.25 20.22 -10.13
CA VAL A 107 -25.03 19.34 -11.02
C VAL A 107 -25.94 18.41 -10.21
N ASN A 108 -25.56 18.09 -8.97
CA ASN A 108 -26.33 17.22 -8.09
C ASN A 108 -27.31 17.98 -7.18
N TYR A 109 -27.57 19.26 -7.42
CA TYR A 109 -28.48 20.04 -6.59
C TYR A 109 -29.87 19.38 -6.51
N HIS A 110 -30.38 19.17 -5.29
CA HIS A 110 -31.65 18.47 -5.03
C HIS A 110 -31.76 17.03 -5.56
N HIS A 111 -30.66 16.41 -5.98
CA HIS A 111 -30.64 14.99 -6.32
C HIS A 111 -30.32 14.19 -5.06
N TYR A 112 -31.34 13.64 -4.41
CA TYR A 112 -31.17 12.84 -3.19
C TYR A 112 -30.92 11.36 -3.52
N LEU A 113 -30.12 10.71 -2.67
CA LEU A 113 -29.89 9.26 -2.76
C LEU A 113 -31.08 8.50 -2.16
N THR A 114 -31.49 7.45 -2.84
CA THR A 114 -32.40 6.42 -2.30
C THR A 114 -31.66 5.53 -1.31
N ALA A 115 -32.42 4.84 -0.44
CA ALA A 115 -31.85 3.87 0.50
C ALA A 115 -31.00 2.80 -0.20
N ALA A 116 -31.43 2.30 -1.37
CA ALA A 116 -30.69 1.32 -2.14
C ALA A 116 -29.34 1.85 -2.66
N GLN A 117 -29.29 3.11 -3.11
CA GLN A 117 -28.05 3.75 -3.55
C GLN A 117 -27.08 3.98 -2.39
N ILE A 118 -27.61 4.36 -1.22
CA ILE A 118 -26.79 4.49 -0.01
C ILE A 118 -26.18 3.14 0.34
N GLN A 119 -26.98 2.07 0.32
CA GLN A 119 -26.48 0.74 0.63
C GLN A 119 -25.45 0.25 -0.38
N GLY A 120 -25.70 0.41 -1.69
CA GLY A 120 -24.77 -0.01 -2.73
C GLY A 120 -23.42 0.70 -2.66
N ALA A 121 -23.43 2.02 -2.46
CA ALA A 121 -22.21 2.84 -2.56
C ALA A 121 -21.48 3.08 -1.22
N PHE A 122 -22.19 3.01 -0.09
CA PHE A 122 -21.65 3.46 1.20
C PHE A 122 -21.75 2.46 2.35
N SER A 123 -22.56 1.39 2.24
CA SER A 123 -22.56 0.32 3.25
C SER A 123 -21.18 -0.28 3.43
N PRO A 124 -20.84 -0.80 4.62
CA PRO A 124 -19.64 -1.61 4.81
C PRO A 124 -19.58 -2.77 3.80
N SER A 125 -18.40 -3.05 3.23
CA SER A 125 -18.16 -4.35 2.57
C SER A 125 -17.81 -5.38 3.63
N VAL A 126 -18.31 -6.59 3.45
CA VAL A 126 -17.83 -7.78 4.16
C VAL A 126 -16.44 -8.18 3.70
#